data_AF-A0A318TPR6-F1
#
_entry.id   AF-A0A318TPR6-F1
#
_cell.length_a   1.000
_cell.length_b   1.000
_cell.length_c   1.000
_cell.angle_alpha   90.00
_cell.angle_beta   90.00
_cell.angle_gamma   90.00
#
_symmetry.space_group_name_H-M   'P 1'
#
loop_
_entity.id
_entity.type
_entity.pdbx_description
1 polymer ?
#
loop_
_entity_poly.entity_id
_entity_poly.type
_entity_poly.pdbx_seq_one_letter_code
_entity_poly.pdbx_strand_id
1 'polypeptide(L)'
;MAPLPGEAGGFLRILRTLRALRDYQMLARLRTDSTFFRRHEEVVIAVTNLAVFIFVMTAIVYETQKFRNPQIANYADALYFTVTALTTTGFGDITLPGTLGRLISVVIMIFGVTLFFNLARALISPTKVRFPCPVCGLQRHDVDAVHCKACGTILNIPDEGRN
;
A
#
# COMPACT_ATOMS: atom_id res chain seq x y z
N MET A 1 -34.58 29.57 -10.77
CA MET A 1 -33.11 29.79 -10.67
C MET A 1 -32.47 28.42 -10.44
N ALA A 2 -31.98 27.80 -11.51
CA ALA A 2 -31.37 26.47 -11.47
C ALA A 2 -29.83 26.60 -11.32
N PRO A 3 -29.17 25.80 -10.46
CA PRO A 3 -27.72 25.83 -10.34
C PRO A 3 -27.03 25.11 -11.50
N LEU A 4 -25.85 25.61 -11.86
CA LEU A 4 -25.08 25.35 -13.08
C LEU A 4 -24.49 23.92 -13.15
N PRO A 5 -24.41 23.30 -14.34
CA PRO A 5 -23.84 21.97 -14.55
C PRO A 5 -22.31 22.08 -14.67
N GLY A 6 -21.62 22.29 -13.55
CA GLY A 6 -20.15 22.45 -13.54
C GLY A 6 -19.41 21.73 -12.42
N GLU A 7 -20.07 21.45 -11.30
CA GLU A 7 -19.37 21.04 -10.06
C GLU A 7 -19.53 19.55 -9.73
N ALA A 8 -20.37 18.82 -10.47
CA ALA A 8 -20.67 17.40 -10.19
C ALA A 8 -19.60 16.40 -10.68
N GLY A 9 -18.63 16.85 -11.49
CA GLY A 9 -17.64 15.96 -12.12
C GLY A 9 -16.59 15.39 -11.14
N GLY A 10 -16.15 16.20 -10.17
CA GLY A 10 -15.11 15.80 -9.21
C GLY A 10 -15.60 14.79 -8.18
N PHE A 11 -16.80 14.97 -7.65
CA PHE A 11 -17.39 14.10 -6.64
C PHE A 11 -17.71 12.69 -7.18
N LEU A 12 -18.16 12.60 -8.44
CA LEU A 12 -18.39 11.32 -9.12
C LEU A 12 -17.08 10.56 -9.37
N ARG A 13 -15.95 11.24 -9.62
CA ARG A 13 -14.62 10.59 -9.71
C ARG A 13 -14.17 10.02 -8.37
N ILE A 14 -14.33 10.78 -7.28
CA ILE A 14 -13.99 10.37 -5.92
C ILE A 14 -14.85 9.16 -5.48
N LEU A 15 -16.15 9.18 -5.77
CA LEU A 15 -17.02 8.03 -5.50
C LEU A 15 -16.61 6.81 -6.33
N ARG A 16 -16.18 6.98 -7.58
CA ARG A 16 -15.75 5.88 -8.46
C ARG A 16 -14.42 5.26 -8.01
N THR A 17 -13.47 6.06 -7.54
CA THR A 17 -12.19 5.57 -6.97
C THR A 17 -12.38 4.94 -5.60
N LEU A 18 -13.24 5.49 -4.74
CA LEU A 18 -13.61 4.87 -3.46
C LEU A 18 -14.33 3.53 -3.65
N ARG A 19 -15.18 3.41 -4.67
CA ARG A 19 -15.86 2.15 -5.01
C ARG A 19 -14.86 1.11 -5.55
N ALA A 20 -13.94 1.53 -6.43
CA ALA A 20 -12.85 0.68 -6.91
C ALA A 20 -11.96 0.18 -5.75
N LEU A 21 -11.63 1.05 -4.79
CA LEU A 21 -10.91 0.71 -3.55
C LEU A 21 -11.66 -0.32 -2.69
N ARG A 22 -12.97 -0.13 -2.50
CA ARG A 22 -13.81 -1.01 -1.68
C ARG A 22 -14.06 -2.37 -2.34
N ASP A 23 -14.25 -2.40 -3.66
CA ASP A 23 -14.36 -3.64 -4.43
C ASP A 23 -13.02 -4.40 -4.48
N TYR A 24 -11.88 -3.69 -4.44
CA TYR A 24 -10.54 -4.30 -4.36
C TYR A 24 -10.24 -4.92 -2.98
N GLN A 25 -10.68 -4.31 -1.88
CA GLN A 25 -10.59 -4.90 -0.53
C GLN A 25 -11.44 -6.17 -0.40
N MET A 26 -12.56 -6.22 -1.13
CA MET A 26 -13.44 -7.38 -1.22
C MET A 26 -12.80 -8.50 -2.06
N LEU A 27 -12.19 -8.17 -3.20
CA LEU A 27 -11.39 -9.10 -4.02
C LEU A 27 -10.11 -9.59 -3.31
N ALA A 28 -9.47 -8.74 -2.48
CA ALA A 28 -8.34 -9.12 -1.64
C ALA A 28 -8.75 -10.11 -0.52
N ARG A 29 -10.02 -10.08 -0.07
CA ARG A 29 -10.59 -11.09 0.83
C ARG A 29 -11.09 -12.36 0.13
N LEU A 30 -11.28 -12.32 -1.20
CA LEU A 30 -11.70 -13.47 -2.02
C LEU A 30 -10.51 -14.20 -2.68
N ARG A 31 -9.36 -13.55 -2.89
CA ARG A 31 -8.14 -14.15 -3.47
C ARG A 31 -7.40 -15.12 -2.51
N THR A 32 -8.03 -15.45 -1.40
CA THR A 32 -7.64 -16.41 -0.35
C THR A 32 -7.48 -17.86 -0.85
N ASP A 33 -7.84 -18.14 -2.11
CA ASP A 33 -7.91 -19.51 -2.67
C ASP A 33 -6.70 -19.95 -3.51
N SER A 34 -5.76 -19.04 -3.83
CA SER A 34 -4.56 -19.38 -4.61
C SER A 34 -3.35 -19.65 -3.72
N THR A 35 -2.84 -20.88 -3.73
CA THR A 35 -1.66 -21.34 -2.97
C THR A 35 -0.38 -20.59 -3.30
N PHE A 36 -0.25 -20.06 -4.53
CA PHE A 36 0.87 -19.23 -4.97
C PHE A 36 0.84 -17.83 -4.33
N PHE A 37 -0.37 -17.27 -4.15
CA PHE A 37 -0.56 -15.95 -3.57
C PHE A 37 -0.20 -15.92 -2.08
N ARG A 38 -0.46 -17.02 -1.35
CA ARG A 38 -0.15 -17.15 0.10
C ARG A 38 1.32 -17.05 0.47
N ARG A 39 2.26 -17.28 -0.47
CA ARG A 39 3.71 -17.25 -0.19
C ARG A 39 4.31 -15.85 -0.30
N HIS A 40 3.70 -14.95 -1.08
CA HIS A 40 4.12 -13.55 -1.25
C HIS A 40 3.01 -12.54 -0.90
N GLU A 41 1.96 -13.00 -0.21
CA GLU A 41 0.72 -12.28 0.07
C GLU A 41 1.00 -10.91 0.70
N GLU A 42 1.90 -10.88 1.70
CA GLU A 42 2.25 -9.66 2.43
C GLU A 42 2.90 -8.61 1.50
N VAL A 43 3.79 -9.04 0.60
CA VAL A 43 4.47 -8.15 -0.35
C VAL A 43 3.49 -7.62 -1.39
N VAL A 44 2.67 -8.50 -1.97
CA VAL A 44 1.70 -8.10 -3.00
C VAL A 44 0.66 -7.13 -2.43
N ILE A 45 0.18 -7.38 -1.20
CA ILE A 45 -0.73 -6.47 -0.50
C ILE A 45 -0.04 -5.11 -0.24
N ALA A 46 1.19 -5.12 0.26
CA ALA A 46 1.93 -3.88 0.54
C ALA A 46 2.16 -3.04 -0.73
N VAL A 47 2.61 -3.67 -1.83
CA VAL A 47 2.80 -3.01 -3.13
C VAL A 47 1.48 -2.47 -3.68
N THR A 48 0.40 -3.26 -3.61
CA THR A 48 -0.92 -2.84 -4.09
C THR A 48 -1.43 -1.63 -3.31
N ASN A 49 -1.35 -1.67 -1.98
CA ASN A 49 -1.76 -0.56 -1.12
C ASN A 49 -0.96 0.71 -1.41
N LEU A 50 0.36 0.58 -1.61
CA LEU A 50 1.23 1.69 -1.96
C LEU A 50 0.85 2.30 -3.32
N ALA A 51 0.66 1.47 -4.35
CA ALA A 51 0.27 1.93 -5.68
C ALA A 51 -1.06 2.68 -5.63
N VAL A 52 -2.08 2.10 -4.98
CA VAL A 52 -3.40 2.74 -4.87
C VAL A 52 -3.30 4.06 -4.12
N PHE A 53 -2.54 4.12 -3.02
CA PHE A 53 -2.33 5.36 -2.29
C PHE A 53 -1.71 6.45 -3.18
N ILE A 54 -0.67 6.12 -3.95
CA ILE A 54 -0.03 7.05 -4.89
C ILE A 54 -1.06 7.59 -5.89
N PHE A 55 -1.80 6.73 -6.59
CA PHE A 55 -2.79 7.16 -7.59
C PHE A 55 -3.89 8.04 -7.00
N VAL A 56 -4.39 7.69 -5.80
CA VAL A 56 -5.43 8.45 -5.11
C VAL A 56 -4.91 9.83 -4.69
N MET A 57 -3.74 9.89 -4.05
CA MET A 57 -3.17 11.17 -3.62
C MET A 57 -2.78 12.04 -4.80
N THR A 58 -2.24 11.46 -5.87
CA THR A 58 -1.97 12.18 -7.11
C THR A 58 -3.22 12.78 -7.72
N ALA A 59 -4.34 12.04 -7.75
CA ALA A 59 -5.61 12.58 -8.23
C ALA A 59 -6.11 13.74 -7.35
N ILE A 60 -5.99 13.64 -6.03
CA ILE A 60 -6.35 14.71 -5.09
C ILE A 60 -5.46 15.95 -5.32
N VAL A 61 -4.15 15.78 -5.41
CA VAL A 61 -3.20 16.87 -5.67
C VAL A 61 -3.51 17.55 -6.99
N TYR A 62 -3.71 16.79 -8.07
CA TYR A 62 -4.02 17.33 -9.38
C TYR A 62 -5.34 18.13 -9.37
N GLU A 63 -6.43 17.56 -8.86
CA GLU A 63 -7.73 18.25 -8.86
C GLU A 63 -7.73 19.50 -7.97
N THR A 64 -6.99 19.49 -6.86
CA THR A 64 -6.94 20.64 -5.95
C THR A 64 -6.02 21.77 -6.43
N GLN A 65 -4.97 21.45 -7.20
CA GLN A 65 -3.91 22.42 -7.53
C GLN A 65 -3.85 22.82 -9.00
N LYS A 66 -4.41 22.04 -9.95
CA LYS A 66 -4.29 22.33 -11.40
C LYS A 66 -4.74 23.74 -11.82
N PHE A 67 -5.65 24.36 -11.07
CA PHE A 67 -6.14 25.72 -11.35
C PHE A 67 -5.55 26.81 -10.45
N ARG A 68 -4.75 26.42 -9.45
CA ARG A 68 -4.25 27.32 -8.40
C ARG A 68 -2.73 27.43 -8.41
N ASN A 69 -2.05 26.40 -8.87
CA ASN A 69 -0.60 26.30 -8.83
C ASN A 69 -0.04 26.16 -10.25
N PRO A 70 0.73 27.14 -10.75
CA PRO A 70 1.35 27.04 -12.07
C PRO A 70 2.39 25.91 -12.15
N GLN A 71 2.89 25.40 -11.02
CA GLN A 71 3.85 24.29 -10.99
C GLN A 71 3.20 22.92 -11.29
N ILE A 72 1.87 22.81 -11.29
CA ILE A 72 1.15 21.56 -11.56
C ILE A 72 0.26 21.78 -12.78
N ALA A 73 0.82 21.57 -13.97
CA ALA A 73 0.09 21.69 -15.23
C ALA A 73 -0.57 20.36 -15.62
N ASN A 74 0.16 19.26 -15.41
CA ASN A 74 -0.19 17.94 -15.91
C ASN A 74 -0.34 16.94 -14.76
N TYR A 75 -0.98 15.80 -15.05
CA TYR A 75 -1.07 14.70 -14.09
C TYR A 75 0.30 14.14 -13.70
N ALA A 76 1.27 14.19 -14.62
CA ALA A 76 2.66 13.77 -14.37
C ALA A 76 3.34 14.62 -13.28
N ASP A 77 3.10 15.93 -13.25
CA ASP A 77 3.69 16.84 -12.25
C ASP A 77 3.13 16.56 -10.86
N ALA A 78 1.82 16.28 -10.79
CA ALA A 78 1.16 15.88 -9.55
C ALA A 78 1.66 14.50 -9.06
N LEU A 79 1.91 13.56 -9.99
CA LEU A 79 2.45 12.25 -9.67
C LEU A 79 3.86 12.38 -9.11
N TYR A 80 4.71 13.15 -9.80
CA TYR A 80 6.06 13.45 -9.38
C TYR A 80 6.09 14.06 -7.96
N PHE A 81 5.27 15.08 -7.70
CA PHE A 81 5.14 15.64 -6.35
C PHE A 81 4.73 14.58 -5.32
N THR A 82 3.74 13.75 -5.65
CA THR A 82 3.24 12.72 -4.73
C THR A 82 4.33 11.71 -4.38
N VAL A 83 5.09 11.25 -5.38
CA VAL A 83 6.18 10.28 -5.20
C VAL A 83 7.34 10.88 -4.40
N THR A 84 7.74 12.12 -4.68
CA THR A 84 8.85 12.78 -3.98
C THR A 84 8.49 13.12 -2.53
N ALA A 85 7.25 13.54 -2.27
CA ALA A 85 6.74 13.75 -0.92
C ALA A 85 6.59 12.43 -0.14
N LEU A 86 6.07 11.38 -0.78
CA LEU A 86 5.90 10.05 -0.17
C LEU A 86 7.24 9.40 0.19
N THR A 87 8.23 9.51 -0.71
CA THR A 87 9.60 9.01 -0.47
C THR A 87 10.41 9.93 0.43
N THR A 88 9.83 11.03 0.90
CA THR A 88 10.48 12.05 1.74
C THR A 88 11.75 12.66 1.12
N THR A 89 11.93 12.54 -0.21
CA THR A 89 13.05 13.17 -0.92
C THR A 89 12.90 14.68 -0.96
N GLY A 90 11.68 15.15 -1.25
CA GLY A 90 11.31 16.56 -1.12
C GLY A 90 12.23 17.55 -1.86
N PHE A 91 12.44 17.35 -3.16
CA PHE A 91 13.34 18.21 -3.97
C PHE A 91 12.99 19.70 -3.93
N GLY A 92 11.74 20.06 -3.61
CA GLY A 92 11.32 21.45 -3.41
C GLY A 92 11.12 22.24 -4.70
N ASP A 93 11.25 21.60 -5.85
CA ASP A 93 10.96 22.12 -7.18
C ASP A 93 9.46 22.33 -7.41
N ILE A 94 8.63 21.40 -6.92
CA ILE A 94 7.17 21.52 -6.91
C ILE A 94 6.69 21.55 -5.46
N THR A 95 5.91 22.56 -5.11
CA THR A 95 5.31 22.71 -3.77
C THR A 95 3.82 22.99 -3.88
N LEU A 96 3.02 22.58 -2.89
CA LEU A 96 1.61 22.97 -2.84
C LEU A 96 1.44 24.24 -1.99
N PRO A 97 1.19 25.41 -2.61
CA PRO A 97 0.94 26.63 -1.87
C PRO A 97 -0.41 26.57 -1.14
N GLY A 98 -0.52 27.38 -0.07
CA GLY A 98 -1.74 27.52 0.73
C GLY A 98 -1.92 26.46 1.82
N THR A 99 -2.83 26.75 2.76
CA THR A 99 -3.07 25.91 3.93
C THR A 99 -3.56 24.50 3.57
N LEU A 100 -4.47 24.38 2.60
CA LEU A 100 -4.96 23.09 2.11
C LEU A 100 -3.84 22.27 1.46
N GLY A 101 -2.99 22.92 0.67
CA GLY A 101 -1.84 22.28 0.03
C GLY A 101 -0.87 21.69 1.05
N ARG A 102 -0.52 22.48 2.07
CA ARG A 102 0.33 22.03 3.18
C ARG A 102 -0.27 20.87 3.95
N LEU A 103 -1.59 20.90 4.22
CA LEU A 103 -2.27 19.82 4.92
C LEU A 103 -2.28 18.53 4.11
N ILE A 104 -2.48 18.60 2.79
CA ILE A 104 -2.37 17.45 1.89
C ILE A 104 -0.94 16.88 1.93
N SER A 105 0.09 17.73 1.85
CA SER A 105 1.49 17.27 1.94
C SER A 105 1.79 16.54 3.24
N VAL A 106 1.30 17.05 4.38
CA VAL A 106 1.46 16.39 5.70
C VAL A 106 0.81 15.01 5.70
N VAL A 107 -0.39 14.89 5.13
CA VAL A 107 -1.07 13.59 4.98
C VAL A 107 -0.22 12.63 4.13
N ILE A 108 0.30 13.08 2.99
CA ILE A 108 1.16 12.25 2.13
C ILE A 108 2.38 11.74 2.89
N MET A 109 3.03 12.60 3.68
CA MET A 109 4.22 12.23 4.44
C MET A 109 3.90 11.21 5.55
N ILE A 110 2.85 11.45 6.35
CA ILE A 110 2.45 10.53 7.44
C ILE A 110 2.14 9.14 6.90
N PHE A 111 1.29 9.06 5.87
CA PHE A 111 0.91 7.76 5.30
C PHE A 111 2.04 7.14 4.47
N GLY A 112 2.86 7.96 3.79
CA GLY A 112 3.98 7.48 2.98
C GLY A 112 5.00 6.70 3.80
N VAL A 113 5.37 7.23 4.97
CA VAL A 113 6.26 6.52 5.91
C VAL A 113 5.66 5.17 6.30
N THR A 114 4.38 5.12 6.72
CA THR A 114 3.76 3.86 7.14
C THR A 114 3.69 2.82 6.03
N LEU A 115 3.43 3.23 4.78
CA LEU A 115 3.36 2.32 3.63
C LEU A 115 4.74 1.80 3.25
N PHE A 116 5.76 2.66 3.30
CA PHE A 116 7.14 2.25 3.04
C PHE A 116 7.63 1.26 4.09
N PHE A 117 7.38 1.50 5.38
CA PHE A 117 7.69 0.56 6.45
C PHE A 117 6.96 -0.77 6.29
N ASN A 118 5.69 -0.76 5.89
CA ASN A 118 4.95 -1.99 5.63
C ASN A 118 5.52 -2.78 4.45
N LEU A 119 5.92 -2.09 3.37
CA LEU A 119 6.57 -2.72 2.23
C LEU A 119 7.93 -3.32 2.62
N ALA A 120 8.77 -2.56 3.32
CA ALA A 120 10.06 -3.02 3.81
C ALA A 120 9.90 -4.24 4.74
N ARG A 121 8.95 -4.19 5.67
CA ARG A 121 8.61 -5.33 6.53
C ARG A 121 8.21 -6.54 5.70
N ALA A 122 7.36 -6.37 4.70
CA ALA A 122 6.90 -7.49 3.87
C ALA A 122 8.05 -8.12 3.06
N LEU A 123 9.01 -7.31 2.60
CA LEU A 123 10.20 -7.78 1.87
C LEU A 123 11.22 -8.48 2.76
N ILE A 124 11.37 -8.03 4.01
CA ILE A 124 12.36 -8.56 4.97
C ILE A 124 11.76 -9.68 5.84
N SER A 125 10.43 -9.82 5.88
CA SER A 125 9.73 -10.84 6.67
C SER A 125 10.26 -12.23 6.28
N PRO A 126 10.87 -12.99 7.20
CA PRO A 126 11.39 -14.30 6.89
C PRO A 126 10.24 -15.16 6.38
N THR A 127 10.45 -15.84 5.24
CA THR A 127 9.48 -16.77 4.70
C THR A 127 9.13 -17.79 5.78
N LYS A 128 7.85 -17.91 6.13
CA LYS A 128 7.37 -18.92 7.08
C LYS A 128 6.83 -20.12 6.34
N VAL A 129 7.17 -21.31 6.80
CA VAL A 129 6.59 -22.54 6.27
C VAL A 129 5.32 -22.86 7.02
N ARG A 130 4.35 -23.47 6.32
CA ARG A 130 3.22 -24.09 6.99
C ARG A 130 3.52 -25.56 7.20
N PHE A 131 3.82 -25.94 8.43
CA PHE A 131 4.03 -27.32 8.84
C PHE A 131 3.27 -27.54 10.15
N PRO A 132 2.32 -28.48 10.24
CA PRO A 132 1.54 -28.70 11.46
C PRO A 132 2.41 -29.37 12.52
N CYS A 133 2.58 -28.73 13.68
CA CYS A 133 3.23 -29.37 14.82
C CYS A 133 2.38 -30.53 15.34
N PRO A 134 2.94 -31.75 15.50
CA PRO A 134 2.18 -32.94 15.92
C PRO A 134 1.67 -32.87 17.37
N VAL A 135 2.20 -31.97 18.19
CA VAL A 135 1.89 -31.89 19.63
C VAL A 135 0.93 -30.74 19.94
N CYS A 136 1.27 -29.51 19.52
CA CYS A 136 0.49 -28.32 19.88
C CYS A 136 -0.39 -27.78 18.75
N GLY A 137 -0.28 -28.34 17.53
CA GLY A 137 -1.06 -27.91 16.38
C GLY A 137 -0.66 -26.53 15.80
N LEU A 138 0.43 -25.92 16.26
CA LEU A 138 0.95 -24.70 15.65
C LEU A 138 1.27 -24.96 14.17
N GLN A 139 0.77 -24.10 13.29
CA GLN A 139 0.84 -24.31 11.84
C GLN A 139 1.97 -23.55 11.14
N ARG A 140 2.50 -22.48 11.75
CA ARG A 140 3.47 -21.57 11.12
C ARG A 140 4.80 -21.65 11.85
N HIS A 141 5.85 -22.03 11.13
CA HIS A 141 7.22 -22.14 11.63
C HIS A 141 8.19 -21.38 10.72
N ASP A 142 9.35 -21.04 11.27
CA ASP A 142 10.47 -20.52 10.46
C ASP A 142 11.02 -21.70 9.60
N VAL A 143 11.64 -21.41 8.46
CA VAL A 143 12.02 -22.45 7.46
C VAL A 143 13.05 -23.43 8.03
N ASP A 144 13.94 -22.94 8.88
CA ASP A 144 15.04 -23.64 9.54
C ASP A 144 14.71 -24.10 10.97
N ALA A 145 13.42 -24.06 11.36
CA ALA A 145 13.02 -24.39 12.73
C ALA A 145 13.12 -25.89 13.02
N VAL A 146 14.19 -26.31 13.72
CA VAL A 146 14.35 -27.67 14.27
C VAL A 146 13.40 -27.94 15.45
N HIS A 147 12.97 -26.89 16.15
CA HIS A 147 12.08 -27.00 17.32
C HIS A 147 10.84 -26.12 17.16
N CYS A 148 9.71 -26.61 17.63
CA CYS A 148 8.47 -25.84 17.68
C CYS A 148 8.58 -24.69 18.70
N LYS A 149 8.39 -23.45 18.24
CA LYS A 149 8.44 -22.25 19.09
C LYS A 149 7.43 -22.23 20.24
N ALA A 150 6.33 -22.98 20.13
CA ALA A 150 5.29 -23.02 21.17
C ALA A 150 5.52 -24.13 22.21
N CYS A 151 5.93 -25.34 21.80
CA CYS A 151 6.01 -26.51 22.70
C CYS A 151 7.39 -27.15 22.80
N GLY A 152 8.38 -26.71 22.02
CA GLY A 152 9.75 -27.24 22.03
C GLY A 152 9.95 -28.60 21.34
N THR A 153 8.88 -29.27 20.89
CA THR A 153 8.97 -30.54 20.16
C THR A 153 9.82 -30.40 18.90
N ILE A 154 10.65 -31.41 18.62
CA ILE A 154 11.47 -31.48 17.41
C ILE A 154 10.55 -31.57 16.19
N LEU A 155 10.74 -30.67 15.24
CA LEU A 155 10.04 -30.64 13.96
C LEU A 155 10.98 -31.16 12.87
N ASN A 156 10.47 -32.08 12.05
CA ASN A 156 11.19 -32.57 10.88
C ASN A 156 10.58 -31.93 9.61
N ILE A 157 10.88 -30.65 9.43
CA ILE A 157 10.43 -29.90 8.25
C ILE A 157 11.31 -30.34 7.08
N PRO A 158 10.73 -30.85 5.97
CA PRO A 158 11.53 -31.24 4.81
C PRO A 158 12.19 -30.00 4.21
N ASP A 159 13.52 -29.98 4.22
CA ASP A 159 14.34 -28.95 3.59
C ASP A 159 15.05 -29.53 2.36
N GLU A 160 15.24 -28.71 1.32
CA GLU A 160 15.87 -29.13 0.06
C GLU A 160 17.41 -29.20 0.18
N GLY A 161 17.98 -28.95 1.35
CA GLY A 161 19.42 -29.09 1.62
C GLY A 161 20.28 -28.02 0.95
N ARG A 162 19.72 -26.83 0.73
CA ARG A 162 20.39 -25.74 0.01
C ARG A 162 21.20 -24.88 0.98
N ASN A 163 22.46 -25.31 1.18
CA ASN A 163 23.53 -24.50 1.80
C ASN A 163 23.87 -23.27 0.94
#